data_AF-A0A6C8Z026-F1
#
_entry.id   AF-A0A6C8Z026-F1
#
_cell.length_a   1.000
_cell.length_b   1.000
_cell.length_c   1.000
_cell.angle_alpha   90.00
_cell.angle_beta   90.00
_cell.angle_gamma   90.00
#
_symmetry.space_group_name_H-M   'P 1'
#
loop_
_entity.id
_entity.type
_entity.pdbx_description
1 polymer ?
#
loop_
_entity_poly.entity_id
_entity_poly.type
_entity_poly.pdbx_seq_one_letter_code
_entity_poly.pdbx_strand_id
1 'polypeptide(L)'
;MTDDKILQKSHQLAITQDDQLEDDKTASGIAVEHMDVVLKQWYFTVQWQHTKMPKSGLYNKFKKRTQAIDIDLSCLLCNRYGEVIETVWFKSVRDKAQSVRHQGDELLGKKPFSAIDDRKEDADNNQGTKVNDVNFNQESMVLFLSKLPPQVFHVVMIVSSYHGYALSK
;
A
#
# COMPACT_ATOMS: atom_id res chain seq x y z
N MET A 1 -27.67 -8.87 5.93
CA MET A 1 -27.47 -7.95 7.07
C MET A 1 -27.86 -6.57 6.58
N THR A 2 -28.68 -5.83 7.33
CA THR A 2 -29.09 -4.46 6.97
C THR A 2 -28.08 -3.44 7.47
N ASP A 3 -27.95 -2.34 6.75
CA ASP A 3 -27.13 -1.15 6.98
C ASP A 3 -27.10 -0.69 8.46
N ASP A 4 -28.27 -0.63 9.09
CA ASP A 4 -28.41 -0.13 10.47
C ASP A 4 -27.73 -1.01 11.52
N LYS A 5 -27.66 -2.32 11.28
CA LYS A 5 -27.02 -3.28 12.21
C LYS A 5 -25.50 -3.23 12.14
N ILE A 6 -24.95 -2.64 11.08
CA ILE A 6 -23.52 -2.52 10.83
C ILE A 6 -23.01 -1.22 11.44
N LEU A 7 -23.70 -0.09 11.21
CA LEU A 7 -23.39 1.20 11.84
C LEU A 7 -23.46 1.15 13.38
N GLN A 8 -24.40 0.41 13.97
CA GLN A 8 -24.45 0.24 15.43
C GLN A 8 -23.30 -0.60 16.00
N LYS A 9 -22.59 -1.36 15.15
CA LYS A 9 -21.42 -2.17 15.52
C LYS A 9 -20.11 -1.52 15.09
N SER A 10 -20.15 -0.40 14.39
CA SER A 10 -18.95 0.28 13.93
C SER A 10 -18.23 0.86 15.15
N HIS A 11 -16.96 0.50 15.32
CA HIS A 11 -16.07 1.18 16.26
C HIS A 11 -15.55 2.51 15.66
N GLN A 12 -16.32 3.10 14.74
CA GLN A 12 -15.95 4.34 14.09
C GLN A 12 -16.05 5.44 15.15
N LEU A 13 -14.90 5.92 15.60
CA LEU A 13 -14.84 7.05 16.52
C LEU A 13 -15.49 8.24 15.82
N ALA A 14 -16.35 8.96 16.54
CA ALA A 14 -16.86 10.23 16.06
C ALA A 14 -15.65 11.13 15.81
N ILE A 15 -15.51 11.65 14.58
CA ILE A 15 -14.42 12.56 14.21
C ILE A 15 -14.51 13.76 15.16
N THR A 16 -13.54 13.89 16.06
CA THR A 16 -13.46 15.06 16.94
C THR A 16 -12.75 16.19 16.21
N GLN A 17 -12.85 17.42 16.74
CA GLN A 17 -12.24 18.58 16.10
C GLN A 17 -10.70 18.46 16.00
N ASP A 18 -10.09 17.67 16.89
CA ASP A 18 -8.65 17.37 16.90
C ASP A 18 -8.26 16.28 15.87
N ASP A 19 -9.22 15.50 15.35
CA ASP A 19 -9.00 14.47 14.33
C ASP A 19 -9.11 15.04 12.90
N GLN A 20 -9.44 16.33 12.76
CA GLN A 20 -9.49 17.01 11.48
C GLN A 20 -8.05 17.25 10.99
N LEU A 21 -7.58 16.37 10.11
CA LEU A 21 -6.38 16.65 9.33
C LEU A 21 -6.65 17.86 8.44
N GLU A 22 -5.84 18.91 8.57
CA GLU A 22 -5.88 20.03 7.63
C GLU A 22 -5.57 19.51 6.22
N ASP A 23 -6.49 19.71 5.28
CA ASP A 23 -6.23 19.46 3.87
C ASP A 23 -5.14 20.43 3.39
N ASP A 24 -3.98 19.89 3.06
CA ASP A 24 -2.84 20.67 2.56
C ASP A 24 -3.10 21.26 1.16
N LYS A 25 -4.24 20.91 0.53
CA LYS A 25 -4.68 21.31 -0.81
C LYS A 25 -3.67 20.95 -1.91
N THR A 26 -2.72 20.07 -1.62
CA THR A 26 -1.72 19.63 -2.60
C THR A 26 -2.14 18.35 -3.33
N ALA A 27 -3.21 17.70 -2.86
CA ALA A 27 -3.80 16.55 -3.53
C ALA A 27 -4.50 16.99 -4.83
N SER A 28 -3.97 16.55 -5.97
CA SER A 28 -4.60 16.69 -7.28
C SER A 28 -5.11 15.34 -7.76
N GLY A 29 -6.34 15.28 -8.26
CA GLY A 29 -6.92 14.07 -8.83
C GLY A 29 -7.66 14.35 -10.13
N ILE A 30 -7.67 13.36 -11.03
CA ILE A 30 -8.52 13.34 -12.22
C ILE A 30 -9.45 12.15 -12.07
N ALA A 31 -10.76 12.39 -12.13
CA ALA A 31 -11.73 11.31 -12.16
C ALA A 31 -11.70 10.66 -13.56
N VAL A 32 -11.47 9.35 -13.61
CA VAL A 32 -11.58 8.57 -14.83
C VAL A 32 -12.93 7.86 -14.79
N GLU A 33 -13.92 8.40 -15.52
CA GLU A 33 -15.30 7.89 -15.49
C GLU A 33 -15.48 6.58 -16.28
N HIS A 34 -14.73 6.41 -17.37
CA HIS A 34 -14.68 5.19 -18.15
C HIS A 34 -13.26 4.94 -18.67
N MET A 35 -12.86 3.67 -18.73
CA MET A 35 -11.56 3.25 -19.27
C MET A 35 -11.67 2.47 -20.59
N ASP A 36 -12.89 2.16 -21.06
CA ASP A 36 -13.18 1.35 -22.26
C ASP A 36 -12.40 0.03 -22.36
N VAL A 37 -11.87 -0.47 -21.23
CA VAL A 37 -11.14 -1.73 -21.13
C VAL A 37 -11.62 -2.52 -19.93
N VAL A 38 -11.68 -3.85 -20.08
CA VAL A 38 -11.95 -4.76 -18.96
C VAL A 38 -10.65 -5.02 -18.22
N LEU A 39 -10.48 -4.35 -17.08
CA LEU A 39 -9.32 -4.54 -16.22
C LEU A 39 -9.53 -5.80 -15.36
N LYS A 40 -8.57 -6.73 -15.43
CA LYS A 40 -8.57 -7.93 -14.59
C LYS A 40 -7.81 -7.72 -13.29
N GLN A 41 -6.76 -6.92 -13.35
CA GLN A 41 -5.81 -6.75 -12.24
C GLN A 41 -5.13 -5.39 -12.29
N TRP A 42 -4.80 -4.87 -11.11
CA TRP A 42 -4.00 -3.66 -10.92
C TRP A 42 -2.73 -3.97 -10.14
N TYR A 43 -1.63 -3.34 -10.55
CA TYR A 43 -0.35 -3.43 -9.88
C TYR A 43 -0.02 -2.08 -9.27
N PHE A 44 0.19 -2.07 -7.97
CA PHE A 44 0.59 -0.91 -7.21
C PHE A 44 2.03 -1.12 -6.77
N THR A 45 2.88 -0.15 -7.08
CA THR A 45 4.30 -0.20 -6.72
C THR A 45 4.69 1.14 -6.14
N VAL A 46 5.36 1.11 -5.00
CA VAL A 46 5.98 2.27 -4.38
C VAL A 46 7.48 2.08 -4.47
N GLN A 47 8.17 3.08 -4.99
CA GLN A 47 9.64 3.11 -5.07
C GLN A 47 10.13 4.35 -4.33
N TRP A 48 11.19 4.19 -3.56
CA TRP A 48 11.84 5.31 -2.86
C TRP A 48 13.35 5.13 -2.86
N GLN A 49 14.04 6.26 -2.83
CA GLN A 49 15.48 6.26 -2.70
C GLN A 49 15.88 5.88 -1.27
N HIS A 50 16.89 5.03 -1.14
CA HIS A 50 17.43 4.65 0.16
C HIS A 50 17.89 5.90 0.94
N THR A 51 17.15 6.23 1.99
CA THR A 51 17.32 7.49 2.75
C THR A 51 17.61 7.19 4.21
N LYS A 52 18.68 7.79 4.75
CA LYS A 52 19.07 7.62 6.15
C LYS A 52 18.48 8.75 7.00
N MET A 53 17.63 8.39 7.95
CA MET A 53 17.01 9.30 8.89
C MET A 53 17.68 9.23 10.27
N PRO A 54 17.78 10.35 11.01
CA PRO A 54 18.25 10.34 12.39
C PRO A 54 17.37 9.46 13.27
N LYS A 55 17.96 8.58 14.08
CA LYS A 55 17.19 7.78 15.05
C LYS A 55 16.58 8.69 16.12
N SER A 56 15.32 8.44 16.48
CA SER A 56 14.64 9.18 17.54
C SER A 56 15.29 8.99 18.92
N GLY A 57 15.12 9.97 19.81
CA GLY A 57 15.63 9.98 21.19
C GLY A 57 16.93 10.78 21.41
N LEU A 58 17.05 11.42 22.59
CA LEU A 58 18.18 12.31 22.94
C LEU A 58 19.53 11.61 22.79
N TYR A 59 19.67 10.39 23.30
CA TYR A 59 20.93 9.62 23.25
C TYR A 59 21.40 9.35 21.82
N ASN A 60 20.47 9.08 20.91
CA ASN A 60 20.78 8.81 19.50
C ASN A 60 21.20 10.08 18.76
N LYS A 61 20.65 11.24 19.13
CA LYS A 61 21.07 12.56 18.61
C LYS A 61 22.51 12.88 19.03
N PHE A 62 22.88 12.64 20.29
CA PHE A 62 24.27 12.84 20.76
C PHE A 62 25.27 11.94 20.03
N LYS A 63 24.89 10.71 19.69
CA LYS A 63 25.74 9.76 18.95
C LYS A 63 25.59 9.83 17.42
N LYS A 64 24.83 10.81 16.89
CA LYS A 64 24.53 10.98 15.44
C LYS A 64 24.14 9.65 14.75
N ARG A 65 23.37 8.81 15.42
CA ARG A 65 22.96 7.51 14.87
C ARG A 65 21.85 7.70 13.85
N THR A 66 21.99 7.04 12.70
CA THR A 66 20.99 7.02 11.64
C THR A 66 20.42 5.61 11.45
N GLN A 67 19.26 5.54 10.82
CA GLN A 67 18.66 4.32 10.29
C GLN A 67 18.09 4.57 8.91
N ALA A 68 17.98 3.53 8.10
CA ALA A 68 17.23 3.63 6.86
C ALA A 68 15.76 3.92 7.17
N ILE A 69 15.12 4.75 6.36
CA ILE A 69 13.68 4.85 6.35
C ILE A 69 13.10 3.56 5.77
N ASP A 70 12.11 3.05 6.47
CA ASP A 70 11.35 1.88 6.08
C ASP A 70 9.95 2.35 5.70
N ILE A 71 9.56 2.08 4.45
CA ILE A 71 8.29 2.52 3.87
C ILE A 71 7.46 1.28 3.58
N ASP A 72 6.31 1.20 4.23
CA ASP A 72 5.33 0.14 4.05
C ASP A 72 4.21 0.60 3.11
N LEU A 73 3.82 -0.28 2.20
CA LEU A 73 2.59 -0.25 1.44
C LEU A 73 1.57 -1.17 2.14
N SER A 74 0.42 -0.63 2.50
CA SER A 74 -0.69 -1.38 3.09
C SER A 74 -1.99 -1.13 2.33
N CYS A 75 -2.93 -2.06 2.44
CA CYS A 75 -4.21 -2.03 1.74
C CYS A 75 -5.35 -2.34 2.71
N LEU A 76 -6.39 -1.50 2.70
CA LEU A 76 -7.63 -1.72 3.43
C LEU A 76 -8.75 -2.04 2.45
N LEU A 77 -9.45 -3.14 2.71
CA LEU A 77 -10.68 -3.49 2.00
C LEU A 77 -11.85 -3.05 2.87
N CYS A 78 -12.60 -2.05 2.42
CA CYS A 78 -13.67 -1.46 3.21
C CYS A 78 -15.04 -1.71 2.60
N ASN A 79 -16.05 -1.80 3.46
CA ASN A 79 -17.44 -1.85 3.03
C ASN A 79 -17.95 -0.46 2.61
N ARG A 80 -19.22 -0.38 2.19
CA ARG A 80 -19.86 0.86 1.74
C ARG A 80 -19.99 1.98 2.79
N TYR A 81 -19.68 1.71 4.05
CA TYR A 81 -19.66 2.69 5.15
C TYR A 81 -18.23 3.14 5.50
N GLY A 82 -17.23 2.63 4.79
CA GLY A 82 -15.82 2.91 5.07
C GLY A 82 -15.23 2.07 6.22
N GLU A 83 -15.95 1.07 6.73
CA GLU A 83 -15.39 0.18 7.75
C GLU A 83 -14.41 -0.83 7.12
N VAL A 84 -13.27 -1.04 7.79
CA VAL A 84 -12.27 -2.01 7.37
C VAL A 84 -12.77 -3.43 7.61
N ILE A 85 -12.93 -4.20 6.53
CA ILE A 85 -13.30 -5.62 6.58
C ILE A 85 -12.03 -6.48 6.69
N GLU A 86 -11.01 -6.15 5.90
CA GLU A 86 -9.72 -6.84 5.88
C GLU A 86 -8.57 -5.85 5.68
N THR A 87 -7.40 -6.20 6.21
CA THR A 87 -6.16 -5.43 6.08
C THR A 87 -5.08 -6.33 5.48
N VAL A 88 -4.45 -5.87 4.41
CA VAL A 88 -3.33 -6.52 3.76
C VAL A 88 -2.08 -5.66 3.95
N TRP A 89 -1.03 -6.27 4.50
CA TRP A 89 0.23 -5.61 4.90
C TRP A 89 1.31 -6.68 5.10
N PHE A 90 2.54 -6.31 5.43
CA PHE A 90 3.67 -7.25 5.48
C PHE A 90 3.44 -8.48 6.39
N LYS A 91 2.65 -8.37 7.48
CA LYS A 91 2.32 -9.53 8.34
C LYS A 91 1.11 -10.33 7.86
N SER A 92 0.27 -9.76 7.00
CA SER A 92 -0.91 -10.40 6.43
C SER A 92 -0.92 -10.15 4.93
N VAL A 93 -0.10 -10.92 4.20
CA VAL A 93 0.25 -10.65 2.79
C VAL A 93 -0.89 -10.89 1.78
N ARG A 94 -2.06 -11.32 2.22
CA ARG A 94 -3.23 -11.53 1.37
C ARG A 94 -4.51 -11.48 2.18
N ASP A 95 -5.59 -11.04 1.54
CA ASP A 95 -6.95 -11.19 2.05
C ASP A 95 -7.44 -12.64 1.89
N LYS A 96 -8.57 -12.97 2.52
CA LYS A 96 -9.16 -14.31 2.47
C LYS A 96 -9.58 -14.73 1.06
N ALA A 97 -10.12 -13.79 0.28
CA ALA A 97 -10.54 -14.07 -1.10
C ALA A 97 -9.36 -14.09 -2.09
N GLN A 98 -8.15 -13.75 -1.62
CA GLN A 98 -6.96 -13.57 -2.44
C GLN A 98 -7.19 -12.56 -3.59
N SER A 99 -8.02 -11.56 -3.32
CA SER A 99 -8.25 -10.40 -4.18
C SER A 99 -7.10 -9.41 -4.12
N VAL A 100 -6.36 -9.33 -3.01
CA VAL A 100 -5.16 -8.50 -2.84
C VAL A 100 -4.00 -9.38 -2.41
N ARG A 101 -2.82 -9.14 -2.98
CA ARG A 101 -1.57 -9.82 -2.61
C ARG A 101 -0.44 -8.82 -2.43
N HIS A 102 0.15 -8.80 -1.24
CA HIS A 102 1.41 -8.14 -0.93
C HIS A 102 2.57 -9.01 -1.42
N GLN A 103 3.53 -8.43 -2.13
CA GLN A 103 4.64 -9.19 -2.73
C GLN A 103 5.77 -9.54 -1.75
N GLY A 104 5.73 -8.94 -0.57
CA GLY A 104 6.72 -9.10 0.49
C GLY A 104 7.29 -7.75 0.87
N ASP A 105 7.72 -7.63 2.11
CA ASP A 105 8.44 -6.47 2.66
C ASP A 105 9.90 -6.51 2.17
N GLU A 106 10.49 -5.33 1.97
CA GLU A 106 11.92 -5.14 1.65
C GLU A 106 12.84 -6.00 2.54
N LEU A 107 12.53 -6.12 3.83
CA LEU A 107 13.33 -6.82 4.83
C LEU A 107 13.29 -8.35 4.69
N LEU A 108 12.29 -8.92 4.01
CA LEU A 108 12.09 -10.37 3.85
C LEU A 108 12.63 -10.94 2.54
N GLY A 109 13.19 -10.10 1.66
CA GLY A 109 13.77 -10.49 0.38
C GLY A 109 12.77 -10.42 -0.77
N LYS A 110 13.07 -9.56 -1.76
CA LYS A 110 12.26 -9.34 -2.96
C LYS A 110 12.16 -10.63 -3.77
N LYS A 111 10.94 -11.13 -4.02
CA LYS A 111 10.72 -12.02 -5.17
C LYS A 111 10.66 -11.16 -6.44
N PRO A 112 11.46 -11.45 -7.47
CA PRO A 112 11.44 -10.66 -8.70
C PRO A 112 10.04 -10.70 -9.32
N PHE A 113 9.62 -9.56 -9.89
CA PHE A 113 8.35 -9.37 -10.58
C PHE A 113 8.08 -10.43 -11.68
N SER A 114 9.14 -11.05 -12.21
CA SER A 114 9.07 -12.16 -13.17
C SER A 114 8.47 -13.46 -12.62
N ALA A 115 8.31 -13.61 -11.30
CA ALA A 115 7.74 -14.82 -10.71
C ALA A 115 6.20 -14.87 -10.73
N ILE A 116 5.53 -13.86 -11.29
CA ILE A 116 4.05 -13.71 -11.25
C ILE A 116 3.44 -13.47 -12.63
N ASP A 117 4.26 -13.24 -13.65
CA ASP A 117 3.81 -13.23 -15.02
C ASP A 117 3.95 -14.63 -15.62
N ASP A 118 2.85 -15.38 -15.72
CA ASP A 118 2.82 -16.66 -16.48
C ASP A 118 2.95 -16.41 -18.01
N ARG A 119 3.04 -15.16 -18.47
CA ARG A 119 3.47 -14.85 -19.83
C ARG A 119 4.96 -15.16 -19.91
N LYS A 120 5.30 -16.21 -20.66
CA LYS A 120 6.67 -16.56 -21.02
C LYS A 120 7.44 -15.28 -21.38
N GLU A 121 8.62 -15.11 -20.81
CA GLU A 121 9.59 -14.11 -21.28
C GLU A 121 9.68 -14.22 -22.80
N ASP A 122 9.19 -13.21 -23.51
CA ASP A 122 9.45 -13.07 -24.93
C ASP A 122 10.95 -12.82 -25.07
N ALA A 123 11.66 -13.80 -25.64
CA ALA A 123 13.12 -13.84 -25.73
C ALA A 123 13.75 -12.65 -26.50
N ASP A 124 12.94 -11.84 -27.19
CA ASP A 124 13.37 -10.66 -27.95
C ASP A 124 13.16 -9.32 -27.23
N ASN A 125 12.46 -9.30 -26.08
CA ASN A 125 12.29 -8.08 -25.30
C ASN A 125 13.44 -7.90 -24.30
N ASN A 126 14.55 -7.34 -24.79
CA ASN A 126 15.66 -6.79 -23.99
C ASN A 126 15.27 -5.55 -23.16
N GLN A 127 14.05 -5.51 -22.63
CA GLN A 127 13.61 -4.60 -21.58
C GLN A 127 13.37 -5.41 -20.30
N GLY A 128 14.37 -6.20 -19.92
CA GLY A 128 14.52 -6.63 -18.53
C GLY A 128 14.55 -5.36 -17.67
N THR A 129 13.45 -5.10 -16.99
CA THR A 129 13.38 -4.10 -15.92
C THR A 129 14.56 -4.42 -15.01
N LYS A 130 15.55 -3.53 -14.88
CA LYS A 130 16.70 -3.76 -13.99
C LYS A 130 16.15 -4.00 -12.57
N VAL A 131 16.01 -5.27 -12.18
CA VAL A 131 15.24 -5.67 -10.99
C VAL A 131 15.90 -5.23 -9.68
N ASN A 132 17.16 -4.77 -9.69
CA ASN A 132 17.87 -4.39 -8.48
C ASN A 132 18.79 -3.20 -8.74
N ASP A 133 18.24 -1.99 -8.87
CA ASP A 133 19.04 -0.81 -8.55
C ASP A 133 19.20 -0.76 -7.03
N VAL A 134 20.43 -0.97 -6.55
CA VAL A 134 20.77 -0.98 -5.12
C VAL A 134 20.41 0.32 -4.41
N ASN A 135 20.13 1.38 -5.15
CA ASN A 135 19.75 2.68 -4.60
C ASN A 135 18.24 2.83 -4.36
N PHE A 136 17.42 1.92 -4.90
CA PHE A 136 15.97 2.00 -4.80
C PHE A 136 15.36 0.84 -4.01
N ASN A 137 14.65 1.24 -2.98
CA ASN A 137 13.77 0.37 -2.22
C ASN A 137 12.40 0.32 -2.93
N GLN A 138 11.72 -0.81 -2.81
CA GLN A 138 10.47 -1.02 -3.52
C GLN A 138 9.57 -2.00 -2.78
N GLU A 139 8.28 -1.63 -2.70
CA GLU A 139 7.20 -2.52 -2.31
C GLU A 139 6.11 -2.56 -3.38
N SER A 140 5.37 -3.67 -3.42
CA SER A 140 4.30 -3.83 -4.40
C SER A 140 3.14 -4.69 -3.91
N MET A 141 1.96 -4.34 -4.41
CA MET A 141 0.73 -5.08 -4.24
C MET A 141 0.02 -5.32 -5.57
N VAL A 142 -0.68 -6.44 -5.65
CA VAL A 142 -1.53 -6.79 -6.79
C VAL A 142 -2.97 -6.91 -6.33
N LEU A 143 -3.88 -6.24 -7.03
CA LEU A 143 -5.32 -6.31 -6.84
C LEU A 143 -5.93 -7.06 -8.02
N PHE A 144 -6.63 -8.17 -7.77
CA PHE A 144 -7.38 -8.96 -8.73
C PHE A 144 -8.86 -8.59 -8.66
N LEU A 145 -9.30 -7.75 -9.59
CA LEU A 145 -10.65 -7.16 -9.58
C LEU A 145 -11.74 -8.23 -9.67
N SER A 146 -11.51 -9.32 -10.41
CA SER A 146 -12.47 -10.42 -10.54
C SER A 146 -12.66 -11.25 -9.27
N LYS A 147 -11.79 -11.09 -8.27
CA LYS A 147 -11.83 -11.82 -7.00
C LYS A 147 -12.30 -10.96 -5.83
N LEU A 148 -12.53 -9.65 -6.06
CA LEU A 148 -12.99 -8.76 -5.02
C LEU A 148 -14.32 -9.26 -4.45
N PRO A 149 -14.40 -9.48 -3.12
CA PRO A 149 -15.67 -9.86 -2.51
C PRO A 149 -16.74 -8.78 -2.74
N PRO A 150 -18.00 -9.16 -2.99
CA PRO A 150 -19.08 -8.20 -3.30
C PRO A 150 -19.40 -7.23 -2.16
N GLN A 151 -18.95 -7.53 -0.94
CA GLN A 151 -19.10 -6.65 0.23
C GLN A 151 -18.04 -5.54 0.31
N VAL A 152 -17.00 -5.58 -0.54
CA VAL A 152 -15.97 -4.55 -0.62
C VAL A 152 -16.42 -3.46 -1.60
N PHE A 153 -16.49 -2.23 -1.11
CA PHE A 153 -16.89 -1.04 -1.89
C PHE A 153 -15.75 -0.05 -2.05
N HIS A 154 -14.80 -0.03 -1.11
CA HIS A 154 -13.61 0.82 -1.19
C HIS A 154 -12.36 -0.02 -1.01
N VAL A 155 -11.36 0.29 -1.83
CA VAL A 155 -10.00 -0.22 -1.69
C VAL A 155 -9.13 0.99 -1.40
N VAL A 156 -8.51 1.02 -0.22
CA VAL A 156 -7.67 2.13 0.21
C VAL A 156 -6.23 1.66 0.23
N MET A 157 -5.36 2.32 -0.54
CA MET A 157 -3.92 2.09 -0.51
C MET A 157 -3.28 3.12 0.41
N ILE A 158 -2.43 2.68 1.32
CA ILE A 158 -1.76 3.51 2.31
C ILE A 158 -0.27 3.30 2.18
N VAL A 159 0.46 4.41 2.07
CA VAL A 159 1.91 4.45 2.17
C VAL A 159 2.27 5.07 3.50
N SER A 160 3.09 4.39 4.29
CA SER A 160 3.46 4.82 5.63
C SER A 160 4.92 4.54 5.93
N SER A 161 5.52 5.29 6.85
CA SER A 161 6.84 4.92 7.39
C SER A 161 6.69 4.09 8.66
N TYR A 162 7.29 2.90 8.71
CA TYR A 162 7.26 2.01 9.87
C TYR A 162 7.72 2.70 11.17
N HIS A 163 8.72 3.59 11.05
CA HIS A 163 9.31 4.33 12.17
C HIS A 163 8.63 5.68 12.46
N GLY A 164 7.53 6.01 11.77
CA GLY A 164 6.78 7.24 11.98
C GLY A 164 7.50 8.50 11.47
N TYR A 165 8.44 8.37 10.53
CA TYR A 165 9.02 9.53 9.86
C TYR A 165 7.98 10.19 8.95
N ALA A 166 7.90 11.52 9.00
CA ALA A 166 7.06 12.27 8.09
C ALA A 166 7.54 12.10 6.64
N LEU A 167 6.60 11.87 5.73
CA LEU A 167 6.85 11.84 4.30
C LEU A 167 6.68 13.26 3.77
N SER A 168 7.79 14.00 3.66
CA SER A 168 7.79 15.32 3.02
C SER A 168 8.07 15.18 1.53
N LYS A 169 7.35 15.96 0.70
CA LYS A 169 7.74 16.20 -0.70
C LYS A 169 9.06 16.97 -0.79
#